data_AF-A0A352NT71-F1
#
_entry.id   AF-A0A352NT71-F1
#
_cell.length_a   1.000
_cell.length_b   1.000
_cell.length_c   1.000
_cell.angle_alpha   90.00
_cell.angle_beta   90.00
_cell.angle_gamma   90.00
#
_symmetry.space_group_name_H-M   'P 1'
#
loop_
_entity.id
_entity.type
_entity.pdbx_description
1 polymer ?
#
loop_
_entity_poly.entity_id
_entity_poly.type
_entity_poly.pdbx_seq_one_letter_code
_entity_poly.pdbx_strand_id
1 'polypeptide(L)' 'KDDSLTVRGEIVRIDRNKNKSKLVIGLSFVDLDKVNRERIIRVLFQVMREHIRKGAKED' A
#
# COMPACT_ATOMS: atom_id res chain seq x y z
N LYS A 1 -16.60 -9.78 -1.48
CA LYS A 1 -15.62 -10.88 -1.65
C LYS A 1 -14.38 -10.46 -0.87
N ASP A 2 -13.92 -11.31 0.03
CA ASP A 2 -12.84 -11.02 0.96
C ASP A 2 -11.52 -10.92 0.19
N ASP A 3 -11.15 -9.71 -0.23
CA ASP A 3 -9.96 -9.45 -1.05
C ASP A 3 -8.69 -9.33 -0.18
N SER A 4 -8.68 -10.05 0.94
CA SER A 4 -7.58 -10.06 1.89
C SER A 4 -6.36 -10.76 1.30
N LEU A 5 -5.19 -10.24 1.68
CA LEU A 5 -3.89 -10.77 1.30
C LEU A 5 -3.03 -10.81 2.57
N THR A 6 -2.50 -11.99 2.89
CA THR A 6 -1.57 -12.16 3.99
C THR A 6 -0.16 -12.32 3.43
N VAL A 7 0.75 -11.43 3.83
CA VAL A 7 2.16 -11.44 3.40
C VAL A 7 3.06 -11.29 4.61
N ARG A 8 4.29 -11.80 4.50
CA ARG A 8 5.32 -11.56 5.50
C ARG A 8 5.93 -10.17 5.29
N GLY A 9 6.16 -9.45 6.38
CA GLY A 9 6.77 -8.14 6.33
C GLY A 9 7.73 -7.88 7.48
N GLU A 10 8.72 -7.04 7.22
CA GLU A 10 9.70 -6.56 8.19
C GLU A 10 9.46 -5.07 8.45
N ILE A 11 9.53 -4.66 9.72
CA ILE A 11 9.44 -3.25 10.11
C ILE A 11 10.77 -2.57 9.81
N VAL A 12 10.77 -1.61 8.89
CA VAL A 12 11.97 -0.88 8.48
C VAL A 12 12.00 0.57 8.99
N ARG A 13 10.86 1.10 9.45
CA ARG A 13 10.77 2.44 10.03
C ARG A 13 9.67 2.50 11.07
N ILE A 14 9.95 3.19 12.16
CA ILE A 14 8.95 3.59 13.14
C ILE A 14 9.10 5.10 13.32
N ASP A 15 8.04 5.83 13.03
CA ASP A 15 8.00 7.28 13.14
C ASP A 15 6.78 7.70 13.98
N ARG A 16 6.97 8.69 14.85
CA ARG A 16 5.89 9.29 15.63
C ARG A 16 5.63 10.64 14.99
N ASN A 17 4.45 10.77 14.36
CA ASN A 17 4.04 12.05 13.75
C ASN A 17 4.26 13.19 14.76
N LYS A 18 4.67 14.38 14.29
CA LYS A 18 5.01 15.56 15.10
C LYS A 18 3.96 15.89 16.18
N ASN A 19 2.68 15.58 15.93
CA ASN A 19 1.58 15.79 16.88
C ASN A 19 1.33 14.62 17.84
N LYS A 20 2.20 13.60 17.86
CA LYS A 20 2.17 12.37 18.68
C LYS A 20 0.87 11.55 18.64
N SER A 21 -0.10 11.92 17.81
CA SER A 21 -1.41 11.26 17.74
C SER A 21 -1.42 9.99 16.90
N LYS A 22 -0.41 9.78 16.05
CA LYS A 22 -0.33 8.63 15.16
C LYS A 22 1.09 8.06 15.10
N LEU A 23 1.17 6.74 15.25
CA LEU A 23 2.35 5.95 14.96
C LEU A 23 2.33 5.59 13.47
N VAL A 24 3.41 5.90 12.76
CA VAL A 24 3.60 5.54 11.36
C VAL A 24 4.66 4.45 11.30
N ILE A 25 4.35 3.34 10.63
CA ILE A 25 5.24 2.19 10.48
C ILE A 25 5.53 2.02 8.99
N GLY A 26 6.81 2.00 8.62
CA GLY A 26 7.25 1.54 7.32
C GLY A 26 7.47 0.03 7.36
N LEU A 27 6.83 -0.69 6.44
CA LEU A 27 6.94 -2.13 6.29
C LEU A 27 7.57 -2.46 4.93
N SER A 28 8.51 -3.39 4.92
CA SER A 28 9.02 -4.03 3.70
C SER A 28 8.43 -5.43 3.58
N PHE A 29 7.89 -5.80 2.43
CA PHE A 29 7.40 -7.17 2.22
C PHE A 29 8.58 -8.09 1.90
N VAL A 30 8.68 -9.20 2.63
CA VAL A 30 9.73 -10.21 2.48
C VAL A 30 9.11 -11.54 2.04
N ASP A 31 9.91 -12.40 1.40
CA ASP A 31 9.46 -13.72 0.91
C ASP A 31 8.20 -13.67 0.01
N LEU A 32 8.03 -12.58 -0.73
CA LEU A 32 6.83 -12.36 -1.56
C LEU A 32 6.90 -13.18 -2.84
N ASP A 33 6.01 -14.18 -2.96
CA ASP A 33 5.90 -14.98 -4.17
C ASP A 33 5.39 -14.16 -5.38
N LYS A 34 5.58 -14.73 -6.57
CA LYS A 34 5.22 -14.09 -7.83
C LYS A 34 3.73 -13.75 -7.92
N VAL A 35 2.85 -14.64 -7.45
CA VAL A 35 1.39 -14.49 -7.56
C VAL A 35 0.92 -13.31 -6.70
N ASN A 36 1.38 -13.26 -5.46
CA ASN A 36 1.07 -12.19 -4.51
C ASN A 36 1.68 -10.85 -4.95
N ARG A 37 2.90 -10.87 -5.50
CA ARG A 37 3.51 -9.67 -6.09
C ARG A 37 2.69 -9.10 -7.24
N GLU A 38 2.27 -9.93 -8.19
CA GLU A 38 1.43 -9.49 -9.31
C GLU A 38 0.07 -8.96 -8.84
N ARG A 39 -0.52 -9.59 -7.82
CA ARG A 39 -1.78 -9.11 -7.21
C ARG A 39 -1.61 -7.70 -6.63
N ILE A 40 -0.55 -7.46 -5.87
CA ILE A 40 -0.24 -6.12 -5.31
C ILE A 40 -0.05 -5.09 -6.43
N ILE A 41 0.72 -5.43 -7.47
CA ILE A 41 0.96 -4.53 -8.61
C ILE A 41 -0.35 -4.16 -9.33
N ARG A 42 -1.25 -5.14 -9.54
CA ARG A 42 -2.55 -4.90 -10.16
C ARG A 42 -3.40 -3.91 -9.36
N VAL A 43 -3.46 -4.10 -8.04
CA VAL A 43 -4.19 -3.20 -7.13
C VAL A 43 -3.57 -1.80 -7.15
N LEU A 44 -2.24 -1.68 -7.09
CA LEU A 44 -1.55 -0.40 -7.18
C LEU A 44 -1.95 0.37 -8.47
N PHE A 45 -1.95 -0.31 -9.62
CA PHE A 45 -2.37 0.31 -10.87
C PHE A 45 -3.85 0.71 -10.89
N GLN A 46 -4.74 -0.04 -10.22
CA GLN A 46 -6.14 0.37 -10.08
C GLN A 46 -6.26 1.67 -9.29
N VAL A 47 -5.59 1.76 -8.14
CA VAL A 47 -5.57 2.97 -7.30
C VAL A 47 -4.98 4.17 -8.06
N MET A 48 -3.89 3.98 -8.80
CA MET A 48 -3.29 5.04 -9.61
C MET A 48 -4.25 5.54 -10.70
N ARG A 49 -4.92 4.63 -11.42
CA ARG A 49 -5.91 5.01 -12.45
C ARG A 49 -7.09 5.77 -11.85
N GLU A 50 -7.54 5.40 -10.66
CA GLU A 50 -8.61 6.13 -9.96
C GLU A 50 -8.17 7.55 -9.59
N HIS A 51 -6.93 7.73 -9.12
CA HIS A 51 -6.39 9.07 -8.84
C HIS A 51 -6.32 9.93 -10.10
N ILE A 52 -5.84 9.37 -11.21
CA ILE A 52 -5.81 10.07 -12.51
C ILE A 52 -7.22 10.50 -12.93
N ARG A 53 -8.21 9.60 -12.82
CA ARG A 53 -9.61 9.90 -13.16
C ARG A 53 -10.24 10.96 -12.26
N LYS A 54 -9.86 11.02 -10.98
CA LYS A 54 -10.35 12.06 -10.06
C LYS A 54 -9.71 13.41 -10.37
N GLY A 55 -8.40 13.45 -10.55
CA GLY A 55 -7.69 14.68 -10.94
C GLY A 55 -8.15 15.24 -12.29
N ALA A 56 -8.43 14.37 -13.27
CA ALA A 56 -8.94 14.78 -14.58
C ALA A 56 -10.42 15.25 -14.60
N LYS A 57 -11.13 15.15 -13.47
CA LYS A 57 -12.52 15.62 -13.34
C LYS A 57 -12.64 16.97 -12.61
N GLU A 58 -11.53 17.48 -12.07
CA GLU A 58 -11.49 18.77 -11.37
C GLU A 58 -11.12 19.94 -12.30
N ASP A 59 -11.01 19.69 -13.62
CA ASP A 59 -10.88 20.68 -14.70
C ASP A 59 -12.14 20.76 -15.57
#